data_AF-A0A354PDM9-F1
#
_entry.id   AF-A0A354PDM9-F1
#
_cell.length_a   1.000
_cell.length_b   1.000
_cell.length_c   1.000
_cell.angle_alpha   90.00
_cell.angle_beta   90.00
_cell.angle_gamma   90.00
#
_symmetry.space_group_name_H-M   'P 1'
#
loop_
_entity.id
_entity.type
_entity.pdbx_description
1 polymer ?
#
loop_
_entity_poly.entity_id
_entity_poly.type
_entity_poly.pdbx_seq_one_letter_code
_entity_poly.pdbx_strand_id
1 'polypeptide(L)'
;MRIAKLLNLEYSNRPQCFRTEAGYEMKCESGRFVKEVRTACEYEIDKGVGQYRTTVGFIDVFLRIELEEAYTNVQKRRHYYQSRPADTTWEPSKDFVERDSEIAAIEVKSSDVPVSDVIRQINLYRSYSNIKRWILATTYPLNQSQFECLANARILHIHLGQRFQDFVKEQANSPCSNSVEV
;
A
#
# COMPACT_ATOMS: atom_id res chain seq x y z
N MET A 1 6.11 7.93 -12.15
CA MET A 1 5.73 8.26 -10.76
C MET A 1 6.13 7.06 -9.90
N ARG A 2 6.88 7.22 -8.80
CA ARG A 2 7.25 6.08 -7.94
C ARG A 2 6.02 5.66 -7.12
N ILE A 3 5.66 4.37 -7.12
CA ILE A 3 4.52 3.79 -6.36
C ILE A 3 4.52 4.24 -4.90
N ALA A 4 5.71 4.33 -4.31
CA ALA A 4 5.95 4.80 -2.96
C ALA A 4 5.34 6.18 -2.64
N LYS A 5 5.47 7.13 -3.58
CA LYS A 5 4.94 8.49 -3.45
C LYS A 5 3.42 8.52 -3.58
N LEU A 6 2.86 7.72 -4.50
CA LEU A 6 1.41 7.61 -4.67
C LEU A 6 0.74 7.07 -3.41
N LEU A 7 1.35 6.06 -2.80
CA LEU A 7 0.79 5.38 -1.64
C LEU A 7 1.14 6.09 -0.32
N ASN A 8 1.91 7.18 -0.36
CA ASN A 8 2.41 7.92 0.79
C ASN A 8 3.07 6.98 1.83
N LEU A 9 3.92 6.08 1.36
CA LEU A 9 4.59 5.06 2.19
C LEU A 9 5.94 5.52 2.73
N GLU A 10 6.49 6.59 2.17
CA GLU A 10 7.82 7.08 2.52
C GLU A 10 7.71 8.39 3.29
N TYR A 11 8.56 8.54 4.30
CA TYR A 11 8.79 9.80 4.99
C TYR A 11 10.20 9.83 5.54
N SER A 12 10.69 11.04 5.79
CA SER A 12 11.96 11.26 6.45
C SER A 12 11.76 12.07 7.73
N ASN A 13 12.62 11.83 8.71
CA ASN A 13 12.79 12.65 9.91
C ASN A 13 11.48 12.91 10.67
N ARG A 14 10.63 11.90 10.81
CA ARG A 14 9.40 12.00 11.58
C ARG A 14 9.71 11.75 13.06
N PRO A 15 9.49 12.72 13.96
CA PRO A 15 9.66 12.49 15.39
C PRO A 15 8.66 11.44 15.88
N GLN A 16 9.15 10.50 16.67
CA GLN A 16 8.34 9.44 17.27
C GLN A 16 8.53 9.45 18.78
N CYS A 17 7.43 9.16 19.49
CA CYS A 17 7.47 8.83 20.90
C CYS A 17 6.50 7.68 21.15
N PHE A 18 7.00 6.56 21.67
CA PHE A 18 6.17 5.37 21.90
C PHE A 18 6.63 4.63 23.15
N ARG A 19 5.76 3.73 23.62
CA ARG A 19 6.02 2.88 24.78
C ARG A 19 6.26 1.46 24.32
N THR A 20 7.24 0.82 24.92
CA THR A 20 7.54 -0.60 24.71
C THR A 20 6.79 -1.45 25.72
N GLU A 21 6.55 -2.72 25.39
CA GLU A 21 5.97 -3.70 26.30
C GLU A 21 6.82 -3.89 27.57
N ALA A 22 8.14 -3.70 27.46
CA ALA A 22 9.08 -3.74 28.58
C ALA A 22 8.98 -2.53 29.53
N GLY A 23 8.03 -1.61 29.31
CA GLY A 23 7.80 -0.46 30.17
C GLY A 23 8.80 0.68 29.97
N TYR A 24 9.44 0.77 28.80
CA TYR A 24 10.24 1.94 28.43
C TYR A 24 9.42 2.90 27.58
N GLU A 25 9.68 4.19 27.76
CA GLU A 25 9.32 5.22 26.80
C GLU A 25 10.53 5.49 25.91
N MET A 26 10.31 5.58 24.61
CA MET A 26 11.34 5.82 23.60
C MET A 26 11.01 7.08 22.81
N LYS A 27 12.04 7.90 22.57
CA LYS A 27 12.00 9.09 21.71
C LYS A 27 13.05 8.92 20.63
N CYS A 28 12.67 9.16 19.37
CA CYS A 28 13.58 9.00 18.23
C CYS A 28 13.08 9.80 17.02
N GLU A 29 13.90 9.82 15.98
CA GLU A 29 13.50 10.24 14.63
C GLU A 29 13.35 8.98 13.78
N SER A 30 12.31 8.94 12.95
CA SER A 30 12.03 7.81 12.07
C SER A 30 12.07 8.23 10.61
N GLY A 31 12.65 7.39 9.77
CA GLY A 31 12.59 7.49 8.31
C GLY A 31 12.12 6.17 7.73
N ARG A 32 11.07 6.21 6.91
CA ARG A 32 10.48 5.04 6.25
C ARG A 32 10.68 5.12 4.75
N PHE A 33 11.13 4.03 4.14
CA PHE A 33 11.39 3.95 2.70
C PHE A 33 10.97 2.60 2.12
N VAL A 34 10.68 2.59 0.81
CA VAL A 34 10.39 1.35 0.08
C VAL A 34 11.69 0.64 -0.26
N LYS A 35 11.80 -0.61 0.19
CA LYS A 35 12.93 -1.48 -0.11
C LYS A 35 12.70 -2.26 -1.40
N GLU A 36 11.57 -2.92 -1.50
CA GLU A 36 11.23 -3.78 -2.63
C GLU A 36 9.74 -3.69 -2.96
N VAL A 37 9.39 -3.78 -4.24
CA VAL A 37 8.00 -3.94 -4.69
C VAL A 37 7.94 -5.18 -5.56
N ARG A 38 7.18 -6.18 -5.12
CA ARG A 38 6.83 -7.36 -5.92
C ARG A 38 5.42 -7.20 -6.46
N THR A 39 5.23 -7.60 -7.70
CA THR A 39 3.95 -7.47 -8.41
C THR A 39 3.47 -8.81 -8.91
N ALA A 40 2.17 -9.05 -8.83
CA ALA A 40 1.50 -10.16 -9.50
C ALA A 40 0.30 -9.60 -10.28
N CYS A 41 0.14 -10.05 -11.53
CA CYS A 41 -1.05 -9.74 -12.32
C CYS A 41 -2.11 -10.83 -12.12
N GLU A 42 -3.38 -10.49 -12.31
CA GLU A 42 -4.50 -11.43 -12.22
C GLU A 42 -4.48 -12.24 -10.92
N TYR A 43 -4.28 -11.54 -9.80
CA TYR A 43 -4.16 -12.18 -8.50
C TYR A 43 -5.52 -12.68 -8.02
N GLU A 44 -5.62 -13.99 -7.79
CA GLU A 44 -6.84 -14.64 -7.35
C GLU A 44 -7.23 -14.23 -5.92
N ILE A 45 -8.51 -13.90 -5.72
CA ILE A 45 -9.10 -13.77 -4.39
C ILE A 45 -9.94 -15.00 -4.09
N ASP A 46 -9.54 -15.77 -3.08
CA ASP A 46 -10.23 -16.97 -2.62
C ASP A 46 -11.14 -16.66 -1.41
N LYS A 47 -12.29 -17.34 -1.32
CA LYS A 47 -13.21 -17.33 -0.17
C LYS A 47 -12.72 -18.16 1.01
N GLY A 48 -11.70 -18.99 0.81
CA GLY A 48 -11.19 -19.96 1.76
C GLY A 48 -11.79 -21.35 1.60
N VAL A 49 -11.24 -22.29 2.37
CA VAL A 49 -11.55 -23.72 2.27
C VAL A 49 -13.02 -24.02 2.63
N GLY A 50 -13.68 -24.85 1.82
CA GLY A 50 -15.04 -25.36 2.10
C GLY A 50 -16.19 -24.51 1.57
N GLN A 51 -15.91 -23.49 0.75
CA GLN A 51 -16.93 -22.62 0.14
C GLN A 51 -17.29 -23.04 -1.30
N TYR A 52 -18.55 -22.85 -1.72
CA TYR A 52 -18.99 -23.10 -3.10
C TYR A 52 -18.40 -22.05 -4.06
N ARG A 53 -17.66 -22.50 -5.08
CA ARG A 53 -16.75 -21.69 -5.93
C ARG A 53 -15.74 -20.90 -5.08
N THR A 54 -14.54 -21.45 -4.95
CA THR A 54 -13.45 -20.90 -4.11
C THR A 54 -13.06 -19.50 -4.55
N THR A 55 -12.97 -19.23 -5.85
CA THR A 55 -12.60 -17.91 -6.38
C THR A 55 -13.76 -16.90 -6.33
N VAL A 56 -13.49 -15.72 -5.77
CA VAL A 56 -14.37 -14.53 -5.78
C VAL A 56 -14.17 -13.70 -7.05
N GLY A 57 -12.94 -13.62 -7.52
CA GLY A 57 -12.53 -12.84 -8.69
C GLY A 57 -11.01 -12.71 -8.76
N PHE A 58 -10.55 -11.88 -9.69
CA PHE A 58 -9.14 -11.60 -9.92
C PHE A 58 -8.91 -10.09 -9.77
N ILE A 59 -7.79 -9.74 -9.13
CA ILE A 59 -7.28 -8.38 -9.05
C ILE A 59 -6.34 -8.17 -10.23
N ASP A 60 -6.50 -7.06 -10.97
CA ASP A 60 -5.66 -6.79 -12.14
C ASP A 60 -4.18 -6.72 -11.78
N VAL A 61 -3.82 -5.97 -10.72
CA VAL A 61 -2.45 -5.93 -10.19
C VAL A 61 -2.44 -5.96 -8.66
N PHE A 62 -1.73 -6.94 -8.11
CA PHE A 62 -1.41 -7.07 -6.69
C PHE A 62 0.03 -6.60 -6.43
N LEU A 63 0.20 -5.79 -5.39
CA LEU A 63 1.49 -5.24 -4.96
C LEU A 63 1.81 -5.72 -3.55
N ARG A 64 2.95 -6.38 -3.39
CA ARG A 64 3.58 -6.61 -2.09
C ARG A 64 4.77 -5.66 -1.95
N ILE A 65 4.68 -4.76 -0.99
CA ILE A 65 5.63 -3.67 -0.80
C ILE A 65 6.38 -3.95 0.49
N GLU A 66 7.68 -4.23 0.39
CA GLU A 66 8.57 -4.37 1.54
C GLU A 66 9.11 -2.98 1.91
N LEU A 67 8.97 -2.64 3.20
CA LEU A 67 9.34 -1.35 3.77
C LEU A 67 10.43 -1.55 4.83
N GLU A 68 11.29 -0.57 4.95
CA GLU A 68 12.20 -0.44 6.10
C GLU A 68 11.97 0.90 6.77
N GLU A 69 11.86 0.86 8.10
CA GLU A 69 11.76 2.04 8.94
C GLU A 69 12.98 2.11 9.86
N ALA A 70 13.82 3.09 9.61
CA ALA A 70 15.01 3.36 10.41
C ALA A 70 14.66 4.33 11.54
N TYR A 71 15.04 3.98 12.75
CA TYR A 71 14.91 4.79 13.95
C TYR A 71 16.30 5.26 14.40
N THR A 72 16.52 6.58 14.32
CA THR A 72 17.78 7.24 14.62
C THR A 72 17.65 8.14 15.84
N ASN A 73 18.79 8.49 16.44
CA ASN A 73 18.85 9.36 17.62
C ASN A 73 17.99 8.80 18.77
N VAL A 74 17.99 7.48 18.93
CA VAL A 74 17.09 6.81 19.87
C VAL A 74 17.50 7.14 21.30
N GLN A 75 16.55 7.62 22.08
CA GLN A 75 16.66 7.84 23.51
C GLN A 75 15.59 7.01 24.21
N LYS A 76 15.91 6.42 25.36
CA LYS A 76 14.96 5.66 26.17
C LYS A 76 15.01 6.11 27.62
N ARG A 77 13.89 5.97 28.31
CA ARG A 77 13.81 6.10 29.77
C ARG A 77 12.82 5.08 30.32
N ARG A 78 12.94 4.75 31.61
CA ARG A 78 12.05 3.79 32.24
C ARG A 78 10.73 4.45 32.62
N HIS A 79 9.62 3.97 32.07
CA HIS A 79 8.29 4.47 32.40
C HIS A 79 7.75 3.73 33.63
N TYR A 80 7.73 4.39 34.79
CA TYR A 80 7.42 3.76 36.08
C TYR A 80 5.93 3.89 36.45
N TYR A 81 5.26 2.77 36.72
CA TYR A 81 3.95 2.75 37.37
C TYR A 81 4.16 2.72 38.89
N GLN A 82 4.03 3.89 39.53
CA GLN A 82 3.87 4.12 40.98
C GLN A 82 5.02 3.69 41.93
N SER A 83 5.42 4.63 42.81
CA SER A 83 6.11 4.47 44.13
C SER A 83 7.64 4.60 44.29
N ARG A 84 8.43 5.02 43.29
CA ARG A 84 9.81 5.53 43.49
C ARG A 84 10.02 6.85 42.73
N PRO A 85 10.96 7.74 43.16
CA PRO A 85 11.27 8.94 42.39
C PRO A 85 11.70 8.50 40.99
N ALA A 86 10.95 8.97 39.99
CA ALA A 86 11.14 8.56 38.61
C ALA A 86 12.53 8.97 38.14
N ASP A 87 13.30 8.02 37.62
CA ASP A 87 14.43 8.36 36.77
C ASP A 87 13.85 8.94 35.47
N THR A 88 13.81 10.27 35.42
CA THR A 88 13.24 11.03 34.30
C THR A 88 14.26 11.24 33.18
N THR A 89 15.48 10.75 33.37
CA THR A 89 16.62 10.99 32.48
C THR A 89 16.46 10.20 31.20
N TRP A 90 16.60 10.87 30.07
CA TRP A 90 16.70 10.22 28.77
C TRP A 90 18.12 9.72 28.56
N GLU A 91 18.26 8.42 28.31
CA GLU A 91 19.54 7.80 28.01
C GLU A 91 19.62 7.46 26.52
N PRO A 92 20.76 7.70 25.86
CA PRO A 92 20.98 7.21 24.51
C PRO A 92 20.78 5.69 24.43
N SER A 93 20.15 5.24 23.35
CA SER A 93 19.97 3.83 23.02
C SER A 93 20.47 3.59 21.60
N LYS A 94 20.65 2.31 21.26
CA LYS A 94 21.08 1.92 19.92
C LYS A 94 19.99 2.22 18.89
N ASP A 95 20.38 2.85 17.80
CA ASP A 95 19.57 2.97 16.59
C ASP A 95 19.22 1.58 16.04
N PHE A 96 18.05 1.48 15.40
CA PHE A 96 17.57 0.20 14.89
C PHE A 96 16.71 0.40 13.63
N VAL A 97 16.48 -0.71 12.92
CA VAL A 97 15.66 -0.75 11.72
C VAL A 97 14.59 -1.80 11.93
N GLU A 98 13.34 -1.42 11.69
CA GLU A 98 12.22 -2.36 11.63
C GLU A 98 11.84 -2.61 10.18
N ARG A 99 11.45 -3.85 9.90
CA ARG A 99 10.90 -4.25 8.61
C ARG A 99 9.40 -4.28 8.70
N ASP A 100 8.74 -3.72 7.71
CA ASP A 100 7.29 -3.80 7.56
C ASP A 100 6.96 -4.26 6.13
N SER A 101 5.72 -4.68 5.92
CA SER A 101 5.21 -4.94 4.58
C SER A 101 3.80 -4.45 4.45
N GLU A 102 3.52 -3.81 3.31
CA GLU A 102 2.18 -3.39 2.95
C GLU A 102 1.72 -4.10 1.69
N ILE A 103 0.41 -4.34 1.61
CA ILE A 103 -0.25 -4.91 0.45
C ILE A 103 -1.19 -3.86 -0.14
N ALA A 104 -1.08 -3.66 -1.45
CA ALA A 104 -1.97 -2.82 -2.22
C ALA A 104 -2.50 -3.57 -3.45
N ALA A 105 -3.68 -3.18 -3.91
CA ALA A 105 -4.27 -3.65 -5.15
C ALA A 105 -4.55 -2.49 -6.08
N ILE A 106 -4.38 -2.73 -7.38
CA ILE A 106 -4.80 -1.85 -8.45
C ILE A 106 -5.87 -2.59 -9.26
N GLU A 107 -7.03 -1.98 -9.37
CA GLU A 107 -8.08 -2.36 -10.32
C GLU A 107 -8.01 -1.39 -11.51
N VAL A 108 -8.05 -1.90 -12.72
CA VAL A 108 -7.91 -1.15 -13.97
C VAL A 108 -9.23 -1.19 -14.73
N LYS A 109 -9.75 -0.01 -15.10
CA LYS A 109 -10.93 0.10 -16.00
C LYS A 109 -10.55 0.88 -17.26
N SER A 110 -10.63 0.20 -18.39
CA SER A 110 -10.31 0.75 -19.72
C SER A 110 -11.50 1.41 -20.42
N SER A 111 -12.73 1.11 -19.97
CA SER A 111 -13.99 1.68 -20.45
C SER A 111 -14.70 2.40 -19.31
N ASP A 112 -15.59 3.34 -19.64
CA ASP A 112 -16.40 4.02 -18.64
C ASP A 112 -17.32 3.02 -17.92
N VAL A 113 -17.04 2.82 -16.62
CA VAL A 113 -17.82 1.96 -15.72
C VAL A 113 -18.33 2.82 -14.57
N PRO A 114 -19.60 2.67 -14.17
CA PRO A 114 -20.14 3.37 -13.01
C PRO A 114 -19.26 3.15 -11.77
N VAL A 115 -18.86 4.25 -11.13
CA VAL A 115 -18.02 4.20 -9.91
C VAL A 115 -18.65 3.36 -8.80
N SER A 116 -19.99 3.33 -8.73
CA SER A 116 -20.72 2.46 -7.79
C SER A 116 -20.41 0.98 -7.99
N ASP A 117 -20.26 0.51 -9.23
CA ASP A 117 -19.94 -0.88 -9.52
C ASP A 117 -18.50 -1.22 -9.17
N VAL A 118 -17.57 -0.30 -9.43
CA VAL A 118 -16.17 -0.44 -9.00
C VAL A 118 -16.08 -0.53 -7.48
N ILE A 119 -16.75 0.36 -6.75
CA ILE A 119 -16.79 0.35 -5.28
C ILE A 119 -17.41 -0.96 -4.77
N ARG A 120 -18.50 -1.42 -5.39
CA ARG A 120 -19.14 -2.69 -5.05
C ARG A 120 -18.19 -3.87 -5.24
N GLN A 121 -17.47 -3.92 -6.37
CA GLN A 121 -16.48 -4.96 -6.66
C GLN A 121 -15.34 -4.93 -5.64
N ILE A 122 -14.76 -3.76 -5.36
CA ILE A 122 -13.67 -3.61 -4.39
C ILE A 122 -14.11 -3.97 -2.97
N ASN A 123 -15.33 -3.61 -2.56
CA ASN A 123 -15.84 -3.99 -1.24
C ASN A 123 -16.09 -5.50 -1.12
N LEU A 124 -16.50 -6.16 -2.20
CA LEU A 124 -16.55 -7.62 -2.25
C LEU A 124 -15.14 -8.19 -2.01
N TYR A 125 -14.13 -7.71 -2.73
CA TYR A 125 -12.74 -8.16 -2.59
C TYR A 125 -12.16 -7.91 -1.19
N ARG A 126 -12.46 -6.77 -0.58
CA ARG A 126 -12.08 -6.45 0.81
C ARG A 126 -12.67 -7.44 1.82
N SER A 127 -13.84 -8.01 1.54
CA SER A 127 -14.49 -8.98 2.43
C SER A 127 -13.74 -10.32 2.49
N TYR A 128 -12.86 -10.58 1.52
CA TYR A 128 -12.12 -11.84 1.39
C TYR A 128 -10.59 -11.66 1.34
N SER A 129 -10.08 -10.45 1.55
CA SER A 129 -8.65 -10.17 1.47
C SER A 129 -8.17 -9.19 2.54
N ASN A 130 -6.91 -9.31 2.94
CA ASN A 130 -6.27 -8.39 3.90
C ASN A 130 -5.68 -7.14 3.21
N ILE A 131 -6.14 -6.81 2.01
CA ILE A 131 -5.61 -5.71 1.21
C ILE A 131 -6.12 -4.39 1.76
N LYS A 132 -5.20 -3.62 2.36
CA LYS A 132 -5.53 -2.36 3.03
C LYS A 132 -5.66 -1.19 2.05
N ARG A 133 -4.90 -1.21 0.96
CA ARG A 133 -4.87 -0.10 -0.01
C ARG A 133 -5.42 -0.52 -1.36
N TRP A 134 -6.33 0.29 -1.87
CA TRP A 134 -6.98 0.07 -3.15
C TRP A 134 -6.77 1.29 -4.03
N ILE A 135 -6.34 1.04 -5.26
CA ILE A 135 -6.16 2.04 -6.30
C ILE A 135 -7.08 1.66 -7.45
N LEU A 136 -7.85 2.61 -7.95
CA LEU A 136 -8.53 2.54 -9.24
C LEU A 136 -7.66 3.27 -10.27
N ALA A 137 -7.25 2.56 -11.32
CA ALA A 137 -6.62 3.14 -12.49
C ALA A 137 -7.63 3.19 -13.65
N THR A 138 -7.87 4.37 -14.22
CA THR A 138 -8.78 4.52 -15.37
C THR A 138 -8.07 5.14 -16.57
N THR A 139 -8.47 4.76 -17.78
CA THR A 139 -8.02 5.40 -19.03
C THR A 139 -8.84 6.64 -19.40
N TYR A 140 -9.89 6.93 -18.63
CA TYR A 140 -10.82 8.04 -18.80
C TYR A 140 -10.82 8.92 -17.55
N PRO A 141 -11.07 10.24 -17.69
CA PRO A 141 -11.15 11.13 -16.55
C PRO A 141 -12.41 10.85 -15.72
N LEU A 142 -12.29 11.03 -14.41
CA LEU A 142 -13.44 11.06 -13.50
C LEU A 142 -13.85 12.50 -13.21
N ASN A 143 -15.12 12.72 -12.93
CA ASN A 143 -15.62 14.01 -12.46
C ASN A 143 -15.48 14.14 -10.92
N GLN A 144 -15.76 15.34 -10.39
CA GLN A 144 -15.58 15.64 -8.98
C GLN A 144 -16.40 14.75 -8.04
N SER A 145 -17.67 14.47 -8.37
CA SER A 145 -18.53 13.64 -7.52
C SER A 145 -18.05 12.17 -7.51
N GLN A 146 -17.52 11.68 -8.62
CA GLN A 146 -16.88 10.37 -8.71
C GLN A 146 -15.63 10.29 -7.83
N PHE A 147 -14.78 11.32 -7.83
CA PHE A 147 -13.62 11.39 -6.93
C PHE A 147 -14.02 11.35 -5.45
N GLU A 148 -15.07 12.10 -5.08
CA GLU A 148 -15.58 12.11 -3.71
C GLU A 148 -16.12 10.74 -3.27
N CYS A 149 -16.85 10.04 -4.16
CA CYS A 149 -17.29 8.67 -3.92
C CYS A 149 -16.12 7.72 -3.65
N LEU A 150 -15.06 7.79 -4.47
CA LEU A 150 -13.86 6.97 -4.28
C LEU A 150 -13.10 7.32 -2.99
N ALA A 151 -12.96 8.60 -2.68
CA ALA A 151 -12.32 9.06 -1.45
C ALA A 151 -13.06 8.57 -0.20
N ASN A 152 -14.40 8.68 -0.19
CA ASN A 152 -15.24 8.15 0.89
C ASN A 152 -15.11 6.62 1.04
N ALA A 153 -14.95 5.91 -0.08
CA ALA A 153 -14.67 4.47 -0.10
C ALA A 153 -13.19 4.12 0.20
N ARG A 154 -12.32 5.11 0.49
CA ARG A 154 -10.87 4.95 0.70
C ARG A 154 -10.17 4.26 -0.47
N ILE A 155 -10.53 4.64 -1.69
CA ILE A 155 -9.92 4.18 -2.94
C ILE A 155 -9.16 5.36 -3.55
N LEU A 156 -7.88 5.17 -3.80
CA LEU A 156 -7.05 6.14 -4.51
C LEU A 156 -7.34 6.06 -6.01
N HIS A 157 -7.24 7.17 -6.73
CA HIS A 157 -7.44 7.18 -8.18
C HIS A 157 -6.17 7.60 -8.92
N ILE A 158 -5.89 6.91 -10.03
CA ILE A 158 -4.90 7.32 -11.02
C ILE A 158 -5.58 7.38 -12.39
N HIS A 159 -5.47 8.53 -13.05
CA HIS A 159 -5.81 8.63 -14.46
C HIS A 159 -4.59 8.25 -15.32
N LEU A 160 -4.73 7.19 -16.12
CA LEU A 160 -3.77 6.72 -17.11
C LEU A 160 -3.83 7.64 -18.34
N GLY A 161 -3.14 8.79 -18.24
CA GLY A 161 -3.14 9.83 -19.28
C GLY A 161 -2.32 9.50 -20.52
N GLN A 162 -1.89 10.56 -21.24
CA GLN A 162 -1.30 10.45 -22.58
C GLN A 162 -0.12 9.47 -22.69
N ARG A 163 0.76 9.39 -21.68
CA ARG A 163 1.88 8.46 -21.70
C ARG A 163 1.46 6.99 -21.82
N PHE A 164 0.34 6.62 -21.19
CA PHE A 164 -0.20 5.27 -21.31
C PHE A 164 -0.77 5.04 -22.71
N GLN A 165 -1.46 6.04 -23.26
CA GLN A 165 -1.99 5.99 -24.63
C GLN A 165 -0.87 5.86 -25.67
N ASP A 166 0.25 6.56 -25.47
CA ASP A 166 1.42 6.48 -26.35
C ASP A 166 2.05 5.09 -26.26
N PHE A 167 2.24 4.55 -25.05
CA PHE A 167 2.71 3.18 -24.84
C PHE A 167 1.81 2.14 -25.53
N VAL A 168 0.48 2.25 -25.40
CA VAL A 168 -0.46 1.33 -26.05
C VAL A 168 -0.32 1.38 -27.58
N LYS A 169 -0.14 2.58 -28.16
CA LYS A 169 0.09 2.73 -29.61
C LYS A 169 1.42 2.12 -30.05
N GLU A 170 2.49 2.28 -29.28
CA GLU A 170 3.80 1.68 -29.56
C GLU A 170 3.72 0.14 -29.54
N GLN A 171 2.98 -0.43 -28.57
CA GLN A 171 2.74 -1.87 -28.49
C GLN A 171 1.89 -2.39 -29.65
N ALA A 172 0.84 -1.67 -30.05
CA ALA A 172 0.00 -2.04 -31.18
C ALA A 172 0.76 -2.04 -32.53
N ASN A 173 1.81 -1.21 -32.63
CA ASN A 173 2.67 -1.11 -33.81
C ASN A 173 3.90 -2.02 -33.76
N SER A 174 4.13 -2.71 -32.63
CA SER A 174 5.21 -3.67 -32.49
C SER A 174 4.74 -5.04 -33.02
N PRO A 175 5.44 -5.67 -33.98
CA PRO A 175 5.07 -7.01 -34.42
C PRO A 175 5.16 -7.97 -33.24
N CYS A 176 4.09 -8.71 -32.96
CA CYS A 176 4.10 -9.80 -31.98
C CYS A 176 5.18 -10.81 -32.36
N SER A 177 6.37 -10.76 -31.74
CA SER A 177 7.36 -11.82 -31.86
C SER A 177 6.91 -13.01 -31.01
N ASN A 178 5.93 -13.75 -31.51
CA ASN A 178 5.68 -15.11 -31.07
C ASN A 178 6.81 -15.99 -31.64
N SER A 179 7.97 -15.97 -31.01
CA SER A 179 8.97 -17.03 -31.16
C SER A 179 9.07 -17.76 -29.82
N VAL A 180 8.08 -18.61 -29.57
CA VAL A 180 8.27 -19.77 -28.70
C VAL A 180 8.97 -20.80 -29.59
N GLU A 181 10.30 -20.82 -29.56
CA GLU A 181 11.03 -22.01 -29.98
C GLU A 181 10.80 -23.08 -28.91
N VAL A 182 10.25 -24.22 -29.35
CA VAL A 182 10.02 -25.44 -28.58
C VAL A 182 11.33 -26.18 -28.39
#